data_AF-A0A5B7X9T6-F1
#
_entry.id   AF-A0A5B7X9T6-F1
#
_cell.length_a   1.000
_cell.length_b   1.000
_cell.length_c   1.000
_cell.angle_alpha   90.00
_cell.angle_beta   90.00
_cell.angle_gamma   90.00
#
_symmetry.space_group_name_H-M   'P 1'
#
loop_
_entity.id
_entity.type
_entity.pdbx_description
1 polymer ?
#
loop_
_entity_poly.entity_id
_entity_poly.type
_entity_poly.pdbx_seq_one_letter_code
_entity_poly.pdbx_strand_id
1 'polypeptide(L)'
;MFLPALMLVATSLVIFWKFARNAVKVTSSHSIEKMTAYDRLKRISGYYWAIFICFIFMTFIYSLAPEYYFIFFPIEKLHHPLINQTGMLILKIAVVWILIAQLQIDKELYKYSRDIESLSAMELIRYSEKRLLSGMLVLFIGLVTTITNLIGFVLVFISCLVYYKIFKTNRNLENWN
;
A
#
# COMPACT_ATOMS: atom_id res chain seq x y z
N MET A 1 -15.61 15.91 -10.67
CA MET A 1 -14.20 15.92 -10.21
C MET A 1 -14.15 15.47 -8.75
N PHE A 2 -13.82 14.21 -8.47
CA PHE A 2 -13.74 13.66 -7.10
C PHE A 2 -12.40 12.97 -6.79
N LEU A 3 -11.60 12.68 -7.82
CA LEU A 3 -10.33 11.98 -7.70
C LEU A 3 -9.29 12.75 -6.83
N PRO A 4 -9.09 14.07 -6.97
CA PRO A 4 -8.12 14.79 -6.14
C PRO A 4 -8.52 14.79 -4.67
N ALA A 5 -9.82 14.94 -4.37
CA ALA A 5 -10.34 14.86 -3.01
C ALA A 5 -10.16 13.45 -2.41
N LEU A 6 -10.43 12.40 -3.19
CA LEU A 6 -10.24 11.01 -2.75
C LEU A 6 -8.76 10.71 -2.50
N MET A 7 -7.87 11.20 -3.37
CA MET A 7 -6.42 11.06 -3.17
C MET A 7 -5.92 11.88 -2.00
N LEU A 8 -6.48 13.06 -1.74
CA LEU A 8 -6.17 13.85 -0.56
C LEU A 8 -6.59 13.09 0.71
N VAL A 9 -7.80 12.52 0.75
CA VAL A 9 -8.26 11.67 1.87
C VAL A 9 -7.34 10.46 2.05
N ALA A 10 -7.06 9.72 0.98
CA ALA A 10 -6.17 8.55 1.03
C ALA A 10 -4.77 8.94 1.51
N THR A 11 -4.21 10.04 1.00
CA THR A 11 -2.89 10.55 1.38
C THR A 11 -2.85 11.01 2.82
N SER A 12 -3.85 11.78 3.27
CA SER A 12 -3.95 12.23 4.66
C SER A 12 -4.05 11.06 5.63
N LEU A 13 -4.89 10.06 5.33
CA LEU A 13 -5.01 8.85 6.14
C LEU A 13 -3.67 8.12 6.21
N VAL A 14 -3.01 7.95 5.07
CA VAL A 14 -1.77 7.17 4.96
C VAL A 14 -0.58 7.89 5.60
N ILE A 15 -0.43 9.21 5.43
CA ILE A 15 0.63 10.03 6.06
C ILE A 15 0.41 10.16 7.57
N PHE A 16 -0.81 10.47 8.00
CA PHE A 16 -1.14 10.55 9.43
C PHE A 16 -0.80 9.22 10.13
N TRP A 17 -1.08 8.10 9.45
CA TRP A 17 -0.75 6.77 9.96
C TRP A 17 0.75 6.48 10.05
N LYS A 18 1.54 6.95 9.09
CA LYS A 18 3.01 6.83 9.15
C LYS A 18 3.58 7.59 10.34
N PHE A 19 3.03 8.77 10.63
CA PHE A 19 3.42 9.58 11.78
C PHE A 19 3.03 8.90 13.10
N ALA A 20 1.79 8.42 13.22
CA ALA A 20 1.31 7.71 14.41
C ALA A 20 2.17 6.47 14.75
N ARG A 21 2.57 5.67 13.75
CA ARG A 21 3.39 4.47 13.96
C ARG A 21 4.82 4.77 14.42
N ASN A 22 5.43 5.85 13.95
CA ASN A 22 6.78 6.22 14.38
C ASN A 22 6.85 6.59 15.87
N ALA A 23 5.72 6.91 16.51
CA ALA A 23 5.66 7.20 17.94
C ALA A 23 5.78 5.95 18.82
N VAL A 24 5.45 4.75 18.29
CA VAL A 24 5.50 3.50 19.05
C VAL A 24 6.81 2.78 18.77
N LYS A 25 7.80 2.96 19.65
CA LYS A 25 9.06 2.21 19.59
C LYS A 25 8.82 0.75 19.99
N VAL A 26 8.84 -0.13 19.00
CA VAL A 26 8.81 -1.59 19.19
C VAL A 26 10.23 -2.07 19.47
N THR A 27 10.59 -2.26 20.74
CA THR A 27 11.85 -2.90 21.13
C THR A 27 11.64 -4.41 21.04
N SER A 28 12.18 -5.07 20.02
CA SER A 28 12.04 -6.51 19.84
C SER A 28 13.29 -7.26 20.33
N SER A 29 13.08 -8.30 21.14
CA SER A 29 14.10 -9.25 21.59
C SER A 29 13.74 -10.64 21.04
N HIS A 30 14.11 -10.95 19.78
CA HIS A 30 13.69 -12.18 19.10
C HIS A 30 14.78 -12.86 18.25
N SER A 31 14.51 -14.12 17.86
CA SER A 31 15.37 -15.01 17.06
C SER A 31 15.66 -14.47 15.64
N ILE A 32 16.86 -14.76 15.14
CA ILE A 32 17.45 -14.19 13.92
C ILE A 32 16.56 -14.36 12.66
N GLU A 33 15.84 -15.47 12.53
CA GLU A 33 14.97 -15.74 11.37
C GLU A 33 13.70 -14.89 11.35
N LYS A 34 13.03 -14.71 12.50
CA LYS A 34 11.82 -13.88 12.58
C LYS A 34 12.15 -12.40 12.34
N MET A 35 13.33 -11.97 12.80
CA MET A 35 13.85 -10.61 12.62
C MET A 35 14.19 -10.33 11.14
N THR A 36 14.85 -11.26 10.45
CA THR A 36 15.16 -11.11 9.01
C THR A 36 13.91 -11.11 8.12
N ALA A 37 12.86 -11.87 8.45
CA ALA A 37 11.59 -11.81 7.74
C ALA A 37 10.87 -10.46 7.92
N TYR A 38 10.92 -9.90 9.13
CA TYR A 38 10.35 -8.59 9.44
C TYR A 38 11.08 -7.45 8.71
N ASP A 39 12.41 -7.45 8.71
CA ASP A 39 13.21 -6.44 8.01
C ASP A 39 12.95 -6.44 6.48
N ARG A 40 12.74 -7.62 5.89
CA ARG A 40 12.34 -7.75 4.48
C ARG A 40 10.96 -7.11 4.24
N LEU A 41 9.98 -7.38 5.11
CA LEU A 41 8.65 -6.80 4.99
C LEU A 41 8.68 -5.27 5.10
N LYS A 42 9.48 -4.74 6.04
CA LYS A 42 9.71 -3.30 6.21
C LYS A 42 10.33 -2.66 4.98
N ARG A 43 11.36 -3.28 4.38
CA ARG A 43 11.98 -2.80 3.13
C ARG A 43 10.96 -2.72 1.99
N ILE A 44 10.08 -3.71 1.92
CA ILE A 44 9.08 -3.80 0.85
C ILE A 44 7.94 -2.81 1.04
N SER A 45 7.53 -2.59 2.29
CA SER A 45 6.67 -1.46 2.63
C SER A 45 7.28 -0.14 2.12
N GLY A 46 8.60 0.04 2.26
CA GLY A 46 9.34 1.16 1.67
C GLY A 46 9.16 1.32 0.15
N TYR A 47 9.25 0.23 -0.63
CA TYR A 47 9.02 0.29 -2.08
C TYR A 47 7.58 0.67 -2.42
N TYR A 48 6.59 0.09 -1.74
CA TYR A 48 5.18 0.44 -1.92
C TYR A 48 4.91 1.91 -1.61
N TRP A 49 5.57 2.44 -0.57
CA TRP A 49 5.50 3.86 -0.25
C TRP A 49 6.09 4.75 -1.34
N ALA A 50 7.23 4.38 -1.92
CA ALA A 50 7.82 5.12 -3.02
C ALA A 50 6.87 5.16 -4.24
N ILE A 51 6.27 4.01 -4.58
CA ILE A 51 5.30 3.92 -5.68
C ILE A 51 4.05 4.76 -5.38
N PHE A 52 3.55 4.74 -4.15
CA PHE A 52 2.41 5.56 -3.74
C PHE A 52 2.70 7.06 -3.89
N ILE A 53 3.91 7.52 -3.56
CA ILE A 53 4.32 8.92 -3.76
C ILE A 53 4.33 9.28 -5.25
N CYS A 54 4.83 8.40 -6.13
CA CYS A 54 4.76 8.61 -7.57
C CYS A 54 3.32 8.78 -8.06
N PHE A 55 2.39 7.97 -7.55
CA PHE A 55 0.97 8.05 -7.86
C PHE A 55 0.29 9.33 -7.36
N ILE A 56 0.68 9.82 -6.18
CA ILE A 56 0.23 11.12 -5.66
C ILE A 56 0.68 12.22 -6.62
N PHE A 57 1.96 12.22 -7.01
CA PHE A 57 2.51 13.20 -7.93
C PHE A 57 1.81 13.19 -9.30
N MET A 58 1.57 12.00 -9.86
CA MET A 58 0.80 11.83 -11.09
C MET A 58 -0.62 12.42 -10.97
N THR A 59 -1.30 12.13 -9.85
CA THR A 59 -2.67 12.63 -9.62
C THR A 59 -2.68 14.16 -9.49
N PHE A 60 -1.67 14.73 -8.84
CA PHE A 60 -1.53 16.17 -8.69
C PHE A 60 -1.33 16.86 -10.04
N ILE A 61 -0.42 16.36 -10.88
CA ILE A 61 -0.23 16.87 -12.24
C ILE A 61 -1.52 16.73 -13.05
N TYR A 62 -2.14 15.55 -13.04
CA TYR A 62 -3.39 15.32 -13.76
C TYR A 62 -4.50 16.30 -13.33
N SER A 63 -4.55 16.68 -12.05
CA SER A 63 -5.61 17.54 -11.52
C SER A 63 -5.36 19.04 -11.66
N LEU A 64 -4.12 19.51 -11.45
CA LEU A 64 -3.82 20.94 -11.31
C LEU A 64 -3.03 21.50 -12.50
N ALA A 65 -2.35 20.62 -13.23
CA ALA A 65 -1.49 21.00 -14.34
C ALA A 65 -1.67 20.01 -15.50
N PRO A 66 -2.92 19.82 -16.01
CA PRO A 66 -3.22 18.80 -17.01
C PRO A 66 -2.40 18.97 -18.31
N GLU A 67 -1.94 20.19 -18.59
CA GLU A 67 -1.02 20.52 -19.68
C GLU A 67 0.30 19.72 -19.63
N TYR A 68 0.73 19.26 -18.45
CA TYR A 68 1.95 18.46 -18.26
C TYR A 68 1.67 16.96 -18.17
N TYR A 69 0.40 16.54 -18.25
CA TYR A 69 0.03 15.12 -18.12
C TYR A 69 0.55 14.26 -19.28
N PHE A 70 0.90 14.86 -20.43
CA PHE A 70 1.53 14.17 -21.56
C PHE A 70 2.82 13.44 -21.16
N ILE A 71 3.55 13.92 -20.13
CA ILE A 71 4.78 13.31 -19.62
C ILE A 71 4.56 11.87 -19.18
N PHE A 72 3.35 11.51 -18.75
CA PHE A 72 3.00 10.17 -18.31
C PHE A 72 2.55 9.23 -19.44
N PHE A 73 2.56 9.70 -20.70
CA PHE A 73 2.06 8.97 -21.87
C PHE A 73 0.62 8.49 -21.66
N PRO A 74 -0.37 9.41 -21.66
CA PRO A 74 -1.77 9.05 -21.48
C PRO A 74 -2.26 8.16 -22.61
N ILE A 75 -3.10 7.18 -22.29
CA ILE A 75 -3.68 6.27 -23.27
C ILE A 75 -5.12 6.72 -23.53
N GLU A 76 -5.30 7.56 -24.53
CA GLU A 76 -6.59 8.18 -24.88
C GLU A 76 -7.68 7.13 -25.18
N LYS A 77 -7.30 6.01 -25.81
CA LYS A 77 -8.24 4.92 -26.12
C LYS A 77 -8.89 4.28 -24.89
N LEU A 78 -8.27 4.41 -23.71
CA LEU A 78 -8.79 3.89 -22.44
C LEU A 78 -9.46 4.96 -21.58
N HIS A 79 -9.49 6.23 -22.03
CA HIS A 79 -10.21 7.32 -21.36
C HIS A 79 -11.72 7.23 -21.64
N HIS A 80 -12.33 6.12 -21.24
CA HIS A 80 -13.77 5.92 -21.34
C HIS A 80 -14.44 6.20 -19.97
N PRO A 81 -15.56 6.94 -19.91
CA PRO A 81 -16.22 7.27 -18.65
C PRO A 81 -16.52 6.05 -17.77
N LEU A 82 -16.91 4.92 -18.37
CA LEU A 82 -17.17 3.67 -17.65
C LEU A 82 -15.90 3.10 -16.99
N ILE A 83 -14.77 3.10 -17.70
CA ILE A 83 -13.49 2.60 -17.15
C ILE A 83 -13.08 3.47 -15.97
N ASN A 84 -13.18 4.79 -16.12
CA ASN A 84 -12.84 5.73 -15.06
C ASN A 84 -13.72 5.53 -13.80
N GLN A 85 -15.02 5.31 -13.99
CA GLN A 85 -15.95 5.02 -12.90
C GLN A 85 -15.63 3.69 -12.21
N THR A 86 -15.29 2.65 -12.96
CA THR A 86 -14.83 1.36 -12.40
C THR A 86 -13.56 1.56 -11.56
N GLY A 87 -12.57 2.30 -12.07
CA GLY A 87 -11.37 2.65 -11.31
C GLY A 87 -11.69 3.39 -10.01
N MET A 88 -12.62 4.34 -10.06
CA MET A 88 -13.08 5.08 -8.86
C MET A 88 -13.75 4.18 -7.83
N LEU A 89 -14.52 3.17 -8.25
CA LEU A 89 -15.11 2.18 -7.34
C LEU A 89 -14.01 1.31 -6.70
N ILE A 90 -13.04 0.85 -7.49
CA ILE A 90 -11.89 0.10 -6.98
C ILE A 90 -11.12 0.93 -5.93
N LEU A 91 -10.90 2.22 -6.19
CA LEU A 91 -10.24 3.13 -5.24
C LEU A 91 -10.98 3.24 -3.91
N LYS A 92 -12.31 3.39 -3.94
CA LYS A 92 -13.13 3.45 -2.72
C LYS A 92 -12.97 2.16 -1.88
N ILE A 93 -13.07 1.01 -2.55
CA ILE A 93 -12.90 -0.30 -1.90
C ILE A 93 -11.48 -0.43 -1.31
N ALA A 94 -10.46 0.01 -2.05
CA ALA A 94 -9.07 -0.06 -1.61
C ALA A 94 -8.81 0.81 -0.37
N VAL A 95 -9.38 2.03 -0.31
CA VAL A 95 -9.25 2.92 0.85
C VAL A 95 -9.87 2.28 2.10
N VAL A 96 -11.07 1.71 1.98
CA VAL A 96 -11.72 0.99 3.10
C VAL A 96 -10.87 -0.20 3.53
N TRP A 97 -10.32 -0.96 2.58
CA TRP A 97 -9.44 -2.09 2.87
C TRP A 97 -8.19 -1.65 3.64
N ILE A 98 -7.51 -0.60 3.17
CA ILE A 98 -6.33 -0.02 3.81
C ILE A 98 -6.67 0.41 5.24
N LEU A 99 -7.81 1.07 5.46
CA LEU A 99 -8.25 1.50 6.78
C LEU A 99 -8.47 0.32 7.74
N ILE A 100 -9.12 -0.75 7.28
CA ILE A 100 -9.32 -1.95 8.10
C ILE A 100 -7.97 -2.58 8.46
N ALA A 101 -7.05 -2.70 7.50
CA ALA A 101 -5.72 -3.25 7.76
C ALA A 101 -4.93 -2.38 8.75
N GLN A 102 -5.04 -1.06 8.64
CA GLN A 102 -4.44 -0.11 9.57
C GLN A 102 -4.98 -0.29 10.99
N LEU A 103 -6.30 -0.26 11.18
CA LEU A 103 -6.92 -0.46 12.50
C LEU A 103 -6.53 -1.79 13.17
N GLN A 104 -6.35 -2.84 12.38
CA GLN A 104 -5.86 -4.13 12.89
C GLN A 104 -4.41 -4.05 13.37
N ILE A 105 -3.53 -3.39 12.62
CA ILE A 105 -2.14 -3.18 13.04
C ILE A 105 -2.09 -2.46 14.40
N ASP A 106 -2.90 -1.41 14.58
CA ASP A 106 -2.92 -0.63 15.82
C ASP A 106 -3.43 -1.44 17.02
N LYS A 107 -4.51 -2.20 16.84
CA LYS A 107 -5.04 -3.06 17.90
C LYS A 107 -4.00 -4.06 18.39
N GLU A 108 -3.22 -4.63 17.47
CA GLU A 108 -2.21 -5.64 17.80
C GLU A 108 -0.92 -5.01 18.34
N LEU A 109 -0.51 -3.83 17.84
CA LEU A 109 0.56 -3.03 18.44
C LEU A 109 0.25 -2.62 19.87
N TYR A 110 -1.00 -2.24 20.16
CA TYR A 110 -1.43 -1.88 21.51
C TYR A 110 -1.27 -3.04 22.50
N LYS A 111 -1.68 -4.26 22.11
CA LYS A 111 -1.48 -5.47 22.93
C LYS A 111 0.01 -5.77 23.13
N TYR A 112 0.80 -5.70 22.05
CA TYR A 112 2.24 -5.92 22.09
C TYR A 112 2.94 -4.96 23.06
N SER A 113 2.58 -3.67 23.03
CA SER A 113 3.19 -2.64 23.88
C SER A 113 3.01 -2.87 25.38
N ARG A 114 2.02 -3.69 25.77
CA ARG A 114 1.72 -4.03 27.16
C ARG A 114 2.19 -5.44 27.56
N ASP A 115 2.98 -6.09 26.69
CA ASP A 115 3.48 -7.46 26.86
C ASP A 115 2.37 -8.51 27.05
N ILE A 116 1.14 -8.18 26.59
CA ILE A 116 0.00 -9.09 26.58
C ILE A 116 0.14 -9.91 25.29
N GLU A 117 0.65 -11.14 25.42
CA GLU A 117 0.84 -12.10 24.31
C GLU A 117 1.83 -11.64 23.21
N SER A 118 3.04 -11.21 23.59
CA SER A 118 4.02 -10.58 22.67
C SER A 118 4.40 -11.40 21.44
N LEU A 119 4.44 -12.73 21.52
CA LEU A 119 4.80 -13.59 20.37
C LEU A 119 3.66 -13.69 19.33
N SER A 120 2.40 -13.83 19.77
CA SER A 120 1.24 -13.93 18.88
C SER A 120 0.92 -12.57 18.25
N ALA A 121 1.08 -11.49 19.01
CA ALA A 121 0.85 -10.12 18.54
C ALA A 121 1.78 -9.73 17.37
N MET A 122 3.05 -10.14 17.39
CA MET A 122 3.99 -9.85 16.29
C MET A 122 3.62 -10.58 14.98
N GLU A 123 3.17 -11.83 15.06
CA GLU A 123 2.72 -12.59 13.88
C GLU A 123 1.44 -11.99 13.28
N LEU A 124 0.54 -11.49 14.13
CA LEU A 124 -0.66 -10.75 13.74
C LEU A 124 -0.35 -9.38 13.12
N ILE A 125 0.66 -8.67 13.63
CA ILE A 125 1.17 -7.43 13.00
C ILE A 125 1.67 -7.75 11.59
N ARG A 126 2.51 -8.79 11.43
CA ARG A 126 3.04 -9.21 10.12
C ARG A 126 1.93 -9.57 9.14
N TYR A 127 0.89 -10.27 9.60
CA TYR A 127 -0.27 -10.59 8.78
C TYR A 127 -1.03 -9.33 8.35
N SER A 128 -1.25 -8.40 9.28
CA SER A 128 -1.97 -7.16 9.01
C SER A 128 -1.18 -6.22 8.09
N GLU A 129 0.16 -6.20 8.18
CA GLU A 129 1.04 -5.51 7.23
C GLU A 129 0.96 -6.09 5.82
N LYS A 130 0.88 -7.43 5.67
CA LYS A 130 0.63 -8.05 4.35
C LYS A 130 -0.73 -7.64 3.79
N ARG A 131 -1.77 -7.56 4.64
CA ARG A 131 -3.10 -7.07 4.23
C ARG A 131 -3.06 -5.61 3.78
N LEU A 132 -2.27 -4.78 4.45
CA LEU A 132 -2.03 -3.39 4.06
C LEU A 132 -1.39 -3.30 2.67
N LEU A 133 -0.32 -4.08 2.41
CA LEU A 133 0.34 -4.12 1.11
C LEU A 133 -0.60 -4.58 -0.02
N SER A 134 -1.44 -5.57 0.26
CA SER A 134 -2.49 -6.00 -0.67
C SER A 134 -3.48 -4.86 -0.97
N GLY A 135 -3.96 -4.15 0.07
CA GLY A 135 -4.81 -2.98 -0.10
C GLY A 135 -4.16 -1.87 -0.93
N MET A 136 -2.86 -1.61 -0.75
CA MET A 136 -2.10 -0.66 -1.56
C MET A 136 -1.99 -1.10 -3.03
N LEU A 137 -1.81 -2.39 -3.30
CA LEU A 137 -1.79 -2.91 -4.67
C LEU A 137 -3.14 -2.70 -5.37
N VAL A 138 -4.25 -2.98 -4.67
CA VAL A 138 -5.60 -2.71 -5.19
C VAL A 138 -5.80 -1.21 -5.43
N LEU A 139 -5.26 -0.35 -4.56
CA LEU A 139 -5.29 1.10 -4.74
C LEU A 139 -4.55 1.52 -6.01
N PHE A 140 -3.35 0.98 -6.27
CA PHE A 140 -2.59 1.29 -7.49
C PHE A 140 -3.33 0.85 -8.76
N ILE A 141 -3.96 -0.33 -8.74
CA ILE A 141 -4.82 -0.78 -9.84
C ILE A 141 -5.94 0.22 -10.08
N GLY A 142 -6.66 0.62 -9.02
CA GLY A 142 -7.72 1.63 -9.12
C GLY A 142 -7.23 2.94 -9.72
N LEU A 143 -6.04 3.41 -9.34
CA LEU A 143 -5.46 4.66 -9.84
C LEU A 143 -5.14 4.61 -11.33
N VAL A 144 -4.52 3.52 -11.80
CA VAL A 144 -4.22 3.35 -13.23
C VAL A 144 -5.49 3.17 -14.05
N THR A 145 -6.50 2.50 -13.49
CA THR A 145 -7.80 2.39 -14.14
C THR A 145 -8.51 3.75 -14.23
N THR A 146 -8.37 4.64 -13.26
CA THR A 146 -8.99 5.97 -13.33
C THR A 146 -8.19 6.99 -14.15
N ILE A 147 -6.86 6.95 -14.08
CA ILE A 147 -5.94 7.87 -14.76
C ILE A 147 -5.06 7.04 -15.68
N THR A 148 -5.59 6.66 -16.85
CA THR A 148 -4.94 5.64 -17.67
C THR A 148 -3.72 6.17 -18.40
N ASN A 149 -2.54 5.75 -17.93
CA ASN A 149 -1.26 6.16 -18.49
C ASN A 149 -0.24 5.02 -18.43
N LEU A 150 0.73 5.04 -19.36
CA LEU A 150 1.70 3.96 -19.51
C LEU A 150 2.60 3.81 -18.27
N ILE A 151 3.05 4.93 -17.69
CA ILE A 151 3.94 4.90 -16.52
C ILE A 151 3.23 4.27 -15.31
N GLY A 152 1.94 4.55 -15.13
CA GLY A 152 1.10 3.93 -14.11
C GLY A 152 1.03 2.41 -14.25
N PHE A 153 0.82 1.91 -15.48
CA PHE A 153 0.87 0.46 -15.74
C PHE A 153 2.22 -0.16 -15.37
N VAL A 154 3.33 0.52 -15.70
CA VAL A 154 4.68 0.08 -15.32
C VAL A 154 4.84 0.03 -13.80
N LEU A 155 4.36 1.04 -13.07
CA LEU A 155 4.40 1.06 -11.60
C LEU A 155 3.56 -0.06 -10.98
N VAL A 156 2.36 -0.34 -11.51
CA VAL A 156 1.53 -1.48 -11.07
C VAL A 156 2.24 -2.79 -11.35
N PHE A 157 2.85 -2.95 -12.52
CA PHE A 157 3.59 -4.15 -12.88
C PHE A 157 4.76 -4.39 -11.93
N ILE A 158 5.55 -3.36 -11.63
CA ILE A 158 6.63 -3.41 -10.63
C ILE A 158 6.07 -3.79 -9.25
N SER A 159 4.94 -3.20 -8.84
CA SER A 159 4.28 -3.53 -7.57
C SER A 159 3.90 -5.02 -7.50
N CYS A 160 3.35 -5.58 -8.58
CA CYS A 160 3.02 -6.99 -8.67
C CYS A 160 4.26 -7.89 -8.59
N LEU A 161 5.37 -7.54 -9.24
CA LEU A 161 6.63 -8.30 -9.14
C LEU A 161 7.17 -8.30 -7.72
N VAL A 162 7.15 -7.15 -7.04
CA VAL A 162 7.57 -7.01 -5.64
C VAL A 162 6.65 -7.85 -4.74
N TYR A 163 5.33 -7.80 -4.95
CA TYR A 163 4.35 -8.61 -4.21
C TYR A 163 4.60 -10.11 -4.37
N TYR A 164 4.78 -10.57 -5.60
CA TYR A 164 5.00 -11.99 -5.90
C TYR A 164 6.27 -12.52 -5.25
N LYS A 165 7.35 -11.73 -5.24
CA LYS A 165 8.61 -12.09 -4.59
C LYS A 165 8.43 -12.33 -3.09
N ILE A 166 7.55 -11.59 -2.41
CA ILE A 166 7.20 -11.80 -0.99
C ILE A 166 6.51 -13.14 -0.79
N PHE A 167 5.48 -13.40 -1.60
CA PHE A 167 4.65 -14.58 -1.44
C PHE A 167 5.45 -15.86 -1.69
N LYS A 168 6.26 -15.87 -2.75
CA LYS A 168 7.16 -17.00 -3.06
C LYS A 168 8.20 -17.25 -1.96
N THR A 169 8.75 -16.19 -1.37
CA THR A 169 9.76 -16.31 -0.29
C THR A 169 9.15 -16.85 1.01
N ASN A 170 7.90 -16.49 1.34
CA ASN A 170 7.23 -17.02 2.53
C ASN A 170 6.80 -18.48 2.40
N ARG A 171 6.37 -18.92 1.20
CA ARG A 171 5.99 -20.32 0.96
C ARG A 171 7.14 -21.30 1.25
N ASN A 172 8.37 -20.85 1.00
CA ASN A 172 9.57 -21.62 1.29
C ASN A 172 9.91 -21.69 2.79
N LEU A 173 9.31 -20.86 3.64
CA LEU A 173 9.51 -20.91 5.10
C LEU A 173 8.42 -21.75 5.79
N GLU A 174 7.22 -21.83 5.22
CA GLU A 174 6.14 -22.69 5.74
C GLU A 174 6.39 -24.19 5.44
N ASN A 175 7.14 -24.52 4.39
CA ASN A 175 7.48 -25.91 4.04
C ASN A 175 8.60 -26.55 4.90
N TRP A 176 9.08 -25.85 5.94
CA TRP A 176 10.12 -26.34 6.87
C TRP A 176 9.63 -26.48 8.32
N ASN A 177 8.34 -26.27 8.57
CA ASN A 177 7.65 -26.68 9.78
C ASN A 177 6.88 -27.98 9.53
#